data_AF-A0A3C2E515-F1
#
_entry.id   AF-A0A3C2E515-F1
#
_cell.length_a   1.000
_cell.length_b   1.000
_cell.length_c   1.000
_cell.angle_alpha   90.00
_cell.angle_beta   90.00
_cell.angle_gamma   90.00
#
_symmetry.space_group_name_H-M   'P 1'
#
loop_
_entity.id
_entity.type
_entity.pdbx_description
1 polymer ?
#
loop_
_entity_poly.entity_id
_entity_poly.type
_entity_poly.pdbx_seq_one_letter_code
_entity_poly.pdbx_strand_id
1 'polypeptide(L)'
;MLKSPKGHKEAARDVFTSSVSLLANTLAAIVAFLLTGPAYRHSIGPIRDFAASQYGGAIADLTTLIWGLVIAVAVFAFARASLATAITLGGFAIAARLFV
;
A
#
# COMPACT_ATOMS: atom_id res chain seq x y z
N MET A 1 28.92 -29.70 5.77
CA MET A 1 27.84 -28.69 5.78
C MET A 1 28.30 -27.55 6.69
N LEU A 2 29.08 -26.61 6.15
CA LEU A 2 29.81 -25.62 6.95
C LEU A 2 28.87 -24.47 7.37
N LYS A 3 28.56 -24.43 8.67
CA LYS A 3 27.86 -23.34 9.36
C LYS A 3 28.73 -22.08 9.26
N SER A 4 28.44 -21.22 8.29
CA SER A 4 29.17 -19.96 8.10
C SER A 4 28.78 -18.96 9.19
N PRO A 5 29.73 -18.24 9.82
CA PRO A 5 29.47 -17.22 10.85
C PRO A 5 28.83 -15.92 10.31
N LYS A 6 28.01 -16.02 9.25
CA LYS A 6 27.24 -14.90 8.67
C LYS A 6 25.96 -14.55 9.44
N GLY A 7 25.61 -15.37 10.43
CA GLY A 7 24.29 -15.40 11.06
C GLY A 7 23.86 -14.21 11.92
N HIS A 8 24.71 -13.24 12.23
CA HIS A 8 24.28 -12.06 13.03
C HIS A 8 23.94 -10.83 12.18
N LYS A 9 24.76 -10.50 11.16
CA LYS A 9 24.48 -9.36 10.28
C LYS A 9 23.30 -9.65 9.33
N GLU A 10 23.21 -10.87 8.82
CA GLU A 10 22.07 -11.30 8.00
C GLU A 10 20.79 -11.38 8.83
N ALA A 11 20.84 -11.94 10.05
CA ALA A 11 19.67 -11.95 10.95
C ALA A 11 19.22 -10.54 11.36
N ALA A 12 20.16 -9.63 11.68
CA ALA A 12 19.82 -8.25 11.98
C ALA A 12 19.20 -7.53 10.78
N ARG A 13 19.68 -7.79 9.56
CA ARG A 13 19.11 -7.24 8.32
C ARG A 13 17.71 -7.77 8.05
N ASP A 14 17.48 -9.06 8.27
CA ASP A 14 16.17 -9.69 8.06
C ASP A 14 15.13 -9.16 9.06
N VAL A 15 15.52 -9.01 10.34
CA VAL A 15 14.65 -8.41 11.36
C VAL A 15 14.31 -6.97 11.01
N PHE A 16 15.31 -6.15 10.66
CA PHE A 16 15.10 -4.76 10.25
C PHE A 16 14.16 -4.66 9.03
N THR A 17 14.40 -5.47 8.01
CA THR A 17 13.58 -5.50 6.78
C THR A 17 12.15 -5.93 7.08
N SER A 18 11.98 -6.92 7.96
CA SER A 18 10.66 -7.40 8.40
C SER A 18 9.90 -6.32 9.17
N SER A 19 10.53 -5.66 10.16
CA SER A 19 9.92 -4.57 10.93
C SER A 19 9.53 -3.39 10.05
N VAL A 20 10.38 -3.02 9.09
CA VAL A 20 10.12 -1.97 8.11
C VAL A 20 8.94 -2.32 7.21
N SER A 21 8.86 -3.56 6.74
CA SER A 21 7.73 -4.06 5.95
C SER A 21 6.42 -4.02 6.75
N LEU A 22 6.48 -4.42 8.02
CA LEU A 22 5.33 -4.37 8.93
C LEU A 22 4.85 -2.93 9.13
N LEU A 23 5.76 -2.01 9.42
CA LEU A 23 5.45 -0.58 9.56
C LEU A 23 4.88 0.01 8.27
N ALA A 24 5.44 -0.33 7.11
CA ALA A 24 4.97 0.13 5.81
C ALA A 24 3.55 -0.37 5.53
N ASN A 25 3.24 -1.63 5.84
CA ASN A 25 1.89 -2.18 5.70
C ASN A 25 0.91 -1.51 6.66
N THR A 26 1.30 -1.26 7.92
CA THR A 26 0.44 -0.56 8.89
C THR A 26 0.16 0.88 8.46
N LEU A 27 1.16 1.64 8.03
CA LEU A 27 0.95 2.98 7.50
C LEU A 27 0.09 2.96 6.23
N ALA A 28 0.35 2.02 5.32
CA ALA A 28 -0.46 1.88 4.11
C ALA A 28 -1.93 1.59 4.44
N ALA A 29 -2.20 0.80 5.48
CA ALA A 29 -3.57 0.55 5.95
C ALA A 29 -4.23 1.81 6.53
N ILE A 30 -3.51 2.61 7.32
CA ILE A 30 -4.02 3.88 7.87
C ILE A 30 -4.32 4.86 6.74
N VAL A 31 -3.39 5.02 5.80
CA VAL A 31 -3.56 5.88 4.62
C VAL A 31 -4.74 5.40 3.78
N ALA A 32 -4.86 4.10 3.53
CA ALA A 32 -6.00 3.51 2.84
C ALA A 32 -7.30 3.83 3.55
N PHE A 33 -7.39 3.64 4.87
CA PHE A 33 -8.59 3.94 5.64
C PHE A 33 -9.01 5.42 5.53
N LEU A 34 -8.05 6.34 5.66
CA LEU A 34 -8.32 7.78 5.63
C LEU A 34 -8.65 8.31 4.23
N LEU A 35 -7.99 7.81 3.18
CA LEU A 35 -8.19 8.27 1.80
C LEU A 35 -9.36 7.57 1.10
N THR A 36 -9.73 6.35 1.50
CA THR A 36 -10.83 5.62 0.85
C THR A 36 -12.13 6.41 0.90
N GLY A 37 -12.49 6.99 2.05
CA GLY A 37 -13.73 7.76 2.20
C GLY A 37 -13.83 8.95 1.23
N PRO A 38 -12.88 9.90 1.25
CA PRO A 38 -12.86 11.03 0.32
C PRO A 38 -12.76 10.59 -1.15
N ALA A 39 -11.87 9.65 -1.47
CA ALA A 39 -11.68 9.18 -2.84
C ALA A 39 -12.93 8.51 -3.40
N TYR A 40 -13.63 7.72 -2.58
CA TYR A 40 -14.89 7.08 -2.93
C TYR A 40 -15.98 8.13 -3.18
N ARG A 41 -16.13 9.11 -2.28
CA ARG A 41 -17.15 10.16 -2.41
C ARG A 41 -17.01 10.95 -3.72
N HIS A 42 -15.80 11.21 -4.18
CA HIS A 42 -15.55 11.96 -5.42
C HIS A 42 -15.66 11.11 -6.69
N SER A 43 -15.42 9.80 -6.63
CA SER A 43 -15.36 8.94 -7.81
C SER A 43 -16.63 8.12 -8.07
N ILE A 44 -17.49 7.94 -7.06
CA ILE A 44 -18.63 7.03 -7.17
C ILE A 44 -19.74 7.52 -8.09
N GLY A 45 -19.96 8.84 -8.19
CA GLY A 45 -21.04 9.42 -9.00
C GLY A 45 -20.97 8.99 -10.47
N PRO A 46 -19.89 9.32 -11.20
CA PRO A 46 -19.73 8.96 -12.61
C PRO A 46 -19.84 7.46 -12.88
N ILE A 47 -19.34 6.63 -11.95
CA ILE A 47 -19.31 5.18 -12.09
C ILE A 47 -20.69 4.58 -11.87
N ARG A 48 -21.43 5.09 -10.88
CA ARG A 48 -22.81 4.68 -10.63
C ARG A 48 -23.71 5.09 -11.79
N ASP A 49 -23.53 6.29 -12.34
CA ASP A 49 -24.31 6.78 -13.49
C ASP A 49 -24.05 5.93 -14.74
N PHE A 50 -22.79 5.59 -15.00
CA PHE A 50 -22.42 4.66 -16.07
C PHE A 50 -23.06 3.28 -15.86
N ALA A 51 -22.92 2.70 -14.67
CA ALA A 51 -23.48 1.39 -14.37
C ALA A 51 -25.02 1.36 -14.47
N ALA A 52 -25.70 2.41 -13.99
CA ALA A 52 -27.14 2.54 -14.10
C ALA A 52 -27.59 2.66 -15.57
N SER A 53 -26.84 3.38 -16.40
CA SER A 53 -27.15 3.56 -17.82
C SER A 53 -26.96 2.30 -18.67
N GLN A 54 -25.95 1.48 -18.35
CA GLN A 54 -25.58 0.31 -19.15
C GLN A 54 -26.20 -0.99 -18.64
N TYR A 55 -26.33 -1.12 -17.32
CA TYR A 55 -26.66 -2.38 -16.67
C TYR A 55 -27.90 -2.30 -15.78
N GLY A 56 -28.50 -1.12 -15.63
CA GLY A 56 -29.68 -0.88 -14.80
C GLY A 56 -29.37 -0.67 -13.31
N GLY A 57 -30.38 -0.20 -12.57
CA GLY A 57 -30.21 0.27 -11.18
C GLY A 57 -29.70 -0.79 -10.19
N ALA A 58 -30.09 -2.05 -10.35
CA ALA A 58 -29.65 -3.12 -9.45
C ALA A 58 -28.14 -3.41 -9.55
N ILE A 59 -27.57 -3.31 -10.75
CA ILE A 59 -26.13 -3.48 -10.97
C ILE A 59 -25.36 -2.24 -10.53
N ALA A 60 -25.96 -1.05 -10.62
CA ALA A 60 -25.35 0.18 -10.12
C ALA A 60 -25.05 0.13 -8.61
N ASP A 61 -25.99 -0.38 -7.80
CA ASP A 61 -25.79 -0.49 -6.35
C ASP A 61 -24.71 -1.53 -6.01
N LEU A 62 -24.67 -2.68 -6.71
CA LEU A 62 -23.60 -3.67 -6.54
C LEU A 62 -22.22 -3.11 -6.95
N THR A 63 -22.19 -2.32 -8.02
CA THR A 63 -20.99 -1.62 -8.51
C THR A 63 -20.46 -0.66 -7.47
N THR A 64 -21.33 0.01 -6.71
CA THR A 64 -20.88 0.94 -5.66
C THR A 64 -20.08 0.23 -4.55
N LEU A 65 -20.54 -0.96 -4.14
CA LEU A 65 -19.89 -1.75 -3.11
C LEU A 65 -18.53 -2.28 -3.60
N ILE A 66 -18.49 -2.80 -4.83
CA ILE A 66 -17.25 -3.28 -5.46
C ILE A 66 -16.26 -2.13 -5.64
N TRP A 67 -16.72 -0.96 -6.10
CA TRP A 67 -15.86 0.19 -6.34
C TRP A 67 -15.20 0.70 -5.05
N GLY A 68 -15.92 0.68 -3.93
CA GLY A 68 -15.36 1.00 -2.61
C GLY A 68 -14.18 0.08 -2.25
N LEU A 69 -14.32 -1.23 -2.51
CA LEU A 69 -13.26 -2.20 -2.29
C LEU A 69 -12.06 -1.99 -3.23
N VAL A 70 -12.31 -1.68 -4.51
CA VAL A 70 -11.25 -1.36 -5.48
C VAL A 70 -10.43 -0.15 -5.02
N ILE A 71 -11.09 0.92 -4.56
CA ILE A 71 -10.39 2.10 -4.04
C ILE A 71 -9.55 1.77 -2.81
N ALA A 72 -10.10 1.02 -1.86
CA ALA A 72 -9.36 0.65 -0.65
C ALA A 72 -8.08 -0.14 -0.98
N VAL A 73 -8.18 -1.12 -1.88
CA VAL A 73 -7.04 -1.92 -2.34
C VAL A 73 -6.04 -1.08 -3.13
N ALA A 74 -6.53 -0.21 -4.03
CA ALA A 74 -5.68 0.65 -4.84
C ALA A 74 -4.85 1.60 -3.97
N VAL A 75 -5.48 2.28 -3.00
CA VAL A 75 -4.78 3.19 -2.09
C VAL A 75 -3.79 2.44 -1.21
N PHE A 76 -4.16 1.26 -0.69
CA PHE A 76 -3.24 0.43 0.09
C PHE A 76 -2.01 0.02 -0.73
N ALA A 77 -2.22 -0.47 -1.96
CA ALA A 77 -1.13 -0.89 -2.84
C ALA A 77 -0.22 0.28 -3.20
N PHE A 78 -0.80 1.46 -3.48
CA PHE A 78 -0.04 2.66 -3.81
C PHE A 78 0.78 3.16 -2.63
N ALA A 79 0.18 3.24 -1.44
CA ALA A 79 0.87 3.64 -0.22
C ALA A 79 2.01 2.67 0.13
N ARG A 80 1.78 1.36 0.00
CA ARG A 80 2.82 0.35 0.21
C ARG A 80 3.97 0.50 -0.80
N ALA A 81 3.66 0.71 -2.07
CA ALA A 81 4.66 0.91 -3.11
C ALA A 81 5.51 2.16 -2.84
N SER A 82 4.87 3.29 -2.52
CA SER A 82 5.57 4.53 -2.19
C SER A 82 6.45 4.40 -0.95
N LEU A 83 5.97 3.72 0.11
CA LEU A 83 6.75 3.47 1.31
C LEU A 83 7.94 2.56 1.04
N ALA A 84 7.78 1.49 0.26
CA ALA A 84 8.88 0.62 -0.12
C ALA A 84 9.97 1.39 -0.89
N THR A 85 9.58 2.23 -1.85
CA THR A 85 10.49 3.09 -2.60
C THR A 85 11.18 4.12 -1.69
N ALA A 86 10.43 4.79 -0.82
CA ALA A 86 10.95 5.79 0.10
C ALA A 86 11.94 5.20 1.11
N ILE A 87 11.67 4.00 1.63
CA ILE A 87 12.57 3.32 2.56
C ILE A 87 13.83 2.86 1.83
N THR A 88 13.71 2.35 0.61
CA THR A 88 14.88 1.94 -0.18
C THR A 88 15.79 3.16 -0.46
N LEU A 89 15.22 4.26 -0.93
CA LEU A 89 15.93 5.52 -1.17
C LEU A 89 16.49 6.14 0.12
N GLY A 90 15.71 6.17 1.20
CA GLY A 90 16.14 6.70 2.49
C GLY A 90 17.26 5.88 3.12
N GLY A 91 17.19 4.55 3.00
CA GLY A 91 18.24 3.63 3.42
C GLY A 91 19.55 3.87 2.66
N PHE A 92 19.47 4.07 1.33
CA PHE A 92 20.64 4.44 0.53
C PHE A 92 21.20 5.82 0.91
N ALA A 93 20.35 6.81 1.16
CA ALA A 93 20.77 8.17 1.51
C ALA A 93 21.50 8.24 2.87
N ILE A 94 21.02 7.50 3.88
CA ILE A 94 21.67 7.41 5.19
C ILE A 94 22.99 6.63 5.08
N ALA A 95 23.00 5.51 4.35
CA ALA A 95 24.21 4.73 4.13
C ALA A 95 25.29 5.55 3.41
N ALA A 96 24.93 6.37 2.42
CA ALA A 96 25.84 7.26 1.72
C ALA A 96 26.44 8.34 2.64
N ARG A 97 25.67 8.87 3.60
CA ARG A 97 26.16 9.87 4.57
C ARG A 97 27.05 9.30 5.67
N LEU A 98 26.99 8.00 5.95
CA LEU A 98 27.85 7.35 6.94
C LEU A 98 29.17 6.84 6.34
N PHE A 99 29.26 6.78 5.01
CA PHE A 99 30.46 6.35 4.27
C PHE A 99 31.25 7.50 3.61
N VAL A 100 30.70 8.72 3.60
CA VAL A 100 31.39 9.99 3.26
C VAL A 100 31.88 10.63 4.54
#